data_AF-A0A3D0RVN5-F1
#
_entry.id   AF-A0A3D0RVN5-F1
#
_cell.length_a   1.000
_cell.length_b   1.000
_cell.length_c   1.000
_cell.angle_alpha   90.00
_cell.angle_beta   90.00
_cell.angle_gamma   90.00
#
_symmetry.space_group_name_H-M   'P 1'
#
loop_
_entity.id
_entity.type
_entity.pdbx_description
1 polymer ?
#
loop_
_entity_poly.entity_id
_entity_poly.type
_entity_poly.pdbx_seq_one_letter_code
_entity_poly.pdbx_strand_id
1 'polypeptide(L)'
;MVYELTGSPTALNDAIELTTFSGRIVIGSWYGEKKSEVNLGGSFHRSRIKLISSQVSTIMPELSGRWDKARRFQVTWEALERVKPEKWITHRFSLSDASKAYQLLDENPQETIQVIFTY
;
A
#
# COMPACT_ATOMS: atom_id res chain seq x y z
N MET A 1 -4.35 -11.23 -9.71
CA MET A 1 -3.56 -10.63 -8.61
C MET A 1 -4.30 -9.38 -8.19
N VAL A 2 -4.59 -9.22 -6.91
CA VAL A 2 -5.29 -8.07 -6.34
C VAL A 2 -4.39 -7.43 -5.29
N TYR A 3 -4.37 -6.10 -5.22
CA TYR A 3 -3.70 -5.34 -4.17
C TYR A 3 -4.75 -4.68 -3.29
N GLU A 4 -4.72 -4.98 -2.00
CA GLU A 4 -5.55 -4.31 -1.01
C GLU A 4 -4.69 -3.21 -0.37
N LEU A 5 -5.03 -1.94 -0.68
CA LEU A 5 -4.29 -0.74 -0.28
C LEU A 5 -5.18 0.30 0.45
N THR A 6 -6.40 -0.06 0.80
CA THR A 6 -7.39 0.85 1.42
C THR A 6 -7.16 1.00 2.92
N GLY A 7 -6.59 -0.01 3.58
CA GLY A 7 -6.51 -0.04 5.05
C GLY A 7 -7.87 -0.27 5.74
N SER A 8 -8.88 -0.71 4.98
CA SER A 8 -10.18 -1.13 5.48
C SER A 8 -10.27 -2.67 5.50
N PRO A 9 -10.48 -3.31 6.66
CA PRO A 9 -10.66 -4.76 6.73
C PRO A 9 -11.84 -5.29 5.91
N THR A 10 -12.90 -4.48 5.71
CA THR A 10 -14.06 -4.88 4.91
C THR A 10 -13.72 -5.06 3.42
N ALA A 11 -12.77 -4.28 2.90
CA ALA A 11 -12.33 -4.36 1.51
C ALA A 11 -11.63 -5.69 1.17
N LEU A 12 -11.22 -6.46 2.18
CA LEU A 12 -10.67 -7.80 1.98
C LEU A 12 -11.71 -8.75 1.36
N ASN A 13 -13.00 -8.59 1.69
CA ASN A 13 -14.06 -9.40 1.09
C ASN A 13 -14.23 -9.10 -0.39
N ASP A 14 -14.20 -7.81 -0.78
CA ASP A 14 -14.22 -7.41 -2.19
C ASP A 14 -13.00 -7.95 -2.93
N ALA A 15 -11.82 -7.91 -2.30
CA ALA A 15 -10.60 -8.49 -2.86
C ALA A 15 -10.71 -10.01 -3.07
N ILE A 16 -11.35 -10.73 -2.15
CA ILE A 16 -11.62 -12.18 -2.27
C ILE A 16 -12.59 -12.49 -3.41
N GLU A 17 -13.62 -11.66 -3.59
CA GLU A 17 -14.59 -11.81 -4.68
C GLU A 17 -13.96 -11.56 -6.06
N LEU A 18 -13.12 -10.53 -6.16
CA LEU A 18 -12.42 -10.14 -7.40
C LEU A 18 -11.25 -11.06 -7.76
N THR A 19 -10.81 -11.93 -6.85
CA THR A 19 -9.65 -12.79 -7.06
C THR A 19 -10.03 -14.14 -7.65
N THR A 20 -9.42 -14.46 -8.79
CA THR A 20 -9.66 -15.70 -9.54
C THR A 20 -8.93 -16.93 -8.97
N PHE A 21 -9.17 -18.10 -9.57
CA PHE A 21 -8.51 -19.37 -9.21
C PHE A 21 -6.98 -19.26 -9.11
N SER A 22 -6.42 -19.82 -8.04
CA SER A 22 -5.03 -19.75 -7.60
C SER A 22 -4.48 -18.32 -7.49
N GLY A 23 -5.38 -17.36 -7.30
CA GLY A 23 -5.04 -15.95 -7.21
C GLY A 23 -4.34 -15.57 -5.92
N ARG A 24 -3.83 -14.34 -5.92
CA ARG A 24 -3.08 -13.75 -4.82
C ARG A 24 -3.68 -12.38 -4.50
N ILE A 25 -3.88 -12.15 -3.22
CA ILE A 25 -4.23 -10.85 -2.65
C ILE A 25 -3.01 -10.39 -1.86
N VAL A 26 -2.42 -9.28 -2.25
CA VAL A 26 -1.32 -8.64 -1.54
C VAL A 26 -1.88 -7.49 -0.72
N ILE A 27 -1.82 -7.63 0.59
CA ILE A 27 -2.25 -6.62 1.57
C ILE A 27 -1.06 -5.71 1.81
N GLY A 28 -1.12 -4.49 1.27
CA GLY A 28 -0.07 -3.48 1.42
C GLY A 28 -0.41 -2.41 2.45
N SER A 29 -1.63 -2.41 2.98
CA SER A 29 -2.08 -1.44 3.97
C SER A 29 -2.09 -1.99 5.39
N TRP A 30 -2.10 -1.06 6.35
CA TRP A 30 -2.18 -1.37 7.77
C TRP A 30 -3.61 -1.18 8.27
N TYR A 31 -4.18 -2.22 8.87
CA TYR A 31 -5.54 -2.18 9.43
C TYR A 31 -5.60 -1.61 10.86
N GLY A 32 -4.46 -1.54 11.55
CA GLY A 32 -4.42 -1.14 12.95
C GLY A 32 -5.25 -2.06 13.83
N GLU A 33 -6.09 -1.47 14.68
CA GLU A 33 -6.98 -2.20 15.60
C GLU A 33 -8.34 -2.57 14.97
N LYS A 34 -8.59 -2.16 13.73
CA LYS A 34 -9.87 -2.39 13.03
C LYS A 34 -10.08 -3.89 12.80
N LYS A 35 -11.30 -4.36 13.04
CA LYS A 35 -11.72 -5.75 12.82
C LYS A 35 -12.92 -5.80 11.88
N SER A 36 -13.02 -6.87 11.10
CA SER A 36 -14.20 -7.16 10.28
C SER A 36 -14.30 -8.67 10.03
N GLU A 37 -15.50 -9.13 9.69
CA GLU A 37 -15.75 -10.51 9.28
C GLU A 37 -15.15 -10.76 7.88
N VAL A 38 -14.58 -11.95 7.69
CA VAL A 38 -13.93 -12.34 6.43
C VAL A 38 -14.64 -13.56 5.82
N ASN A 39 -15.04 -13.43 4.56
CA ASN A 39 -15.83 -14.42 3.83
C ASN A 39 -14.95 -15.54 3.24
N LEU A 40 -14.36 -16.37 4.10
CA LEU A 40 -13.47 -17.46 3.69
C LEU A 40 -14.20 -18.70 3.14
N GLY A 41 -15.51 -18.83 3.39
CA GLY A 41 -16.32 -19.98 2.96
C GLY A 41 -16.66 -20.00 1.46
N GLY A 42 -16.51 -18.87 0.77
CA GLY A 42 -16.86 -18.71 -0.64
C GLY A 42 -15.73 -19.05 -1.62
N SER A 43 -15.33 -18.07 -2.44
CA SER A 43 -14.26 -18.25 -3.44
C SER A 43 -12.91 -18.57 -2.81
N PHE A 44 -12.62 -18.10 -1.59
CA PHE A 44 -11.31 -18.24 -0.96
C PHE A 44 -10.75 -19.67 -0.98
N HIS A 45 -11.48 -20.61 -0.36
CA HIS A 45 -11.01 -21.99 -0.26
C HIS A 45 -11.03 -22.71 -1.62
N ARG A 46 -12.17 -22.69 -2.32
CA ARG A 46 -12.34 -23.39 -3.61
C ARG A 46 -11.38 -22.89 -4.69
N SER A 47 -11.03 -21.61 -4.63
CA SER A 47 -10.15 -20.96 -5.59
C SER A 47 -8.70 -20.94 -5.13
N ARG A 48 -8.35 -21.54 -3.98
CA ARG A 48 -6.98 -21.62 -3.46
C ARG A 48 -6.29 -20.25 -3.40
N ILE A 49 -7.03 -19.24 -2.97
CA ILE A 49 -6.55 -17.85 -2.91
C ILE A 49 -5.49 -17.75 -1.80
N LYS A 50 -4.41 -17.02 -2.09
CA LYS A 50 -3.37 -16.69 -1.10
C LYS A 50 -3.53 -15.26 -0.61
N LEU A 51 -3.51 -15.08 0.72
CA LEU A 51 -3.33 -13.76 1.35
C LEU A 51 -1.84 -13.57 1.65
N ILE A 52 -1.29 -12.45 1.21
CA ILE A 52 0.15 -12.13 1.35
C ILE A 52 0.25 -10.77 2.02
N SER A 53 0.88 -10.71 3.19
CA SER A 53 1.22 -9.44 3.82
C SER A 53 2.47 -8.86 3.16
N SER A 54 2.38 -7.63 2.66
CA SER A 54 3.53 -6.89 2.13
C SER A 54 4.08 -5.96 3.21
N GLN A 55 5.40 -5.97 3.40
CA GLN A 55 6.10 -5.19 4.41
C GLN A 55 7.31 -4.51 3.78
N VAL A 56 7.51 -3.22 4.08
CA VAL A 56 8.52 -2.39 3.41
C VAL A 56 9.92 -2.45 4.03
N SER A 57 10.05 -2.86 5.29
CA SER A 57 11.34 -2.86 6.01
C SER A 57 12.22 -4.06 5.68
N THR A 58 11.62 -5.20 5.33
CA THR A 58 12.33 -6.47 5.11
C THR A 58 11.97 -7.10 3.77
N ILE A 59 12.82 -8.02 3.29
CA ILE A 59 12.54 -8.83 2.11
C ILE A 59 11.95 -10.16 2.59
N MET A 60 10.89 -10.64 1.94
CA MET A 60 10.30 -11.95 2.24
C MET A 60 11.39 -13.05 2.13
N PRO A 61 11.47 -13.98 3.09
CA PRO A 61 12.50 -15.03 3.09
C PRO A 61 12.59 -15.81 1.78
N GLU A 62 11.46 -16.08 1.13
CA GLU A 62 11.37 -16.80 -0.14
C GLU A 62 12.01 -16.03 -1.32
N LEU A 63 12.14 -14.70 -1.19
CA LEU A 63 12.79 -13.85 -2.17
C LEU A 63 14.26 -13.59 -1.85
N SER A 64 14.71 -13.88 -0.62
CA SER A 64 16.04 -13.52 -0.11
C SER A 64 17.21 -14.07 -0.95
N GLY A 65 17.03 -15.21 -1.61
CA GLY A 65 18.04 -15.77 -2.52
C GLY A 65 18.29 -14.96 -3.80
N ARG A 66 17.42 -13.99 -4.11
CA ARG A 66 17.56 -13.10 -5.29
C ARG A 66 17.42 -11.62 -4.96
N TRP A 67 16.81 -11.29 -3.84
CA TRP A 67 16.49 -9.94 -3.44
C TRP A 67 17.16 -9.62 -2.12
N ASP A 68 17.88 -8.51 -2.12
CA ASP A 68 18.36 -7.84 -0.93
C ASP A 68 17.86 -6.38 -0.94
N LYS A 69 18.26 -5.63 0.10
CA LYS A 69 17.92 -4.22 0.23
C LYS A 69 18.47 -3.40 -0.95
N ALA A 70 19.73 -3.63 -1.34
CA ALA A 70 20.40 -2.85 -2.38
C ALA A 70 19.70 -3.01 -3.73
N ARG A 71 19.40 -4.24 -4.15
CA ARG A 71 18.66 -4.55 -5.36
C ARG A 71 17.26 -3.95 -5.36
N ARG A 72 16.55 -4.00 -4.23
CA ARG A 72 15.23 -3.36 -4.11
C ARG A 72 15.31 -1.85 -4.32
N PHE A 73 16.30 -1.19 -3.72
CA PHE A 73 16.50 0.25 -3.91
C PHE A 73 16.82 0.61 -5.36
N GLN A 74 17.67 -0.17 -6.03
CA GLN A 74 17.97 0.03 -7.44
C GLN A 74 16.70 -0.03 -8.30
N VAL A 75 15.87 -1.07 -8.13
CA VAL A 75 14.61 -1.20 -8.86
C VAL A 75 13.65 -0.04 -8.56
N THR A 76 13.59 0.41 -7.30
CA THR A 76 12.80 1.59 -6.93
C THR A 76 13.29 2.83 -7.67
N TRP A 77 14.61 3.04 -7.75
CA TRP A 77 15.19 4.20 -8.43
C TRP A 77 14.87 4.22 -9.93
N GLU A 78 15.06 3.08 -10.61
CA GLU A 78 14.65 2.89 -12.00
C GLU A 78 13.14 3.13 -12.18
N ALA A 79 12.32 2.73 -11.21
CA ALA A 79 10.89 2.97 -11.25
C ALA A 79 10.52 4.45 -11.08
N LEU A 80 11.31 5.27 -10.37
CA LEU A 80 11.02 6.70 -10.20
C LEU A 80 11.03 7.42 -11.55
N GLU A 81 11.98 7.11 -12.43
CA GLU A 81 12.09 7.70 -13.77
C GLU A 81 10.86 7.38 -14.64
N ARG A 82 10.33 6.16 -14.50
CA ARG A 82 9.15 5.69 -15.23
C ARG A 82 7.85 6.24 -14.66
N VAL A 83 7.69 6.21 -13.34
CA VAL A 83 6.43 6.53 -12.65
C VAL A 83 6.23 8.04 -12.52
N LYS A 84 7.34 8.78 -12.32
CA LYS A 84 7.39 10.22 -12.05
C LYS A 84 6.41 10.63 -10.94
N PRO A 85 6.61 10.13 -9.71
CA PRO A 85 5.64 10.31 -8.63
C PRO A 85 5.49 11.77 -8.18
N GLU A 86 6.38 12.65 -8.60
CA GLU A 86 6.29 14.10 -8.37
C GLU A 86 4.95 14.70 -8.83
N LYS A 87 4.29 14.10 -9.83
CA LYS A 87 2.97 14.51 -10.32
C LYS A 87 1.84 14.36 -9.29
N TRP A 88 2.08 13.58 -8.23
CA TRP A 88 1.12 13.36 -7.14
C TRP A 88 1.41 14.22 -5.91
N ILE A 89 2.43 15.09 -5.97
CA ILE A 89 2.65 16.11 -4.95
C ILE A 89 1.55 17.16 -5.11
N THR A 90 0.55 17.12 -4.23
CA THR A 90 -0.57 18.07 -4.26
C THR A 90 -0.23 19.36 -3.54
N HIS A 91 0.59 19.30 -2.49
CA HIS A 91 0.94 20.47 -1.69
C HIS A 91 2.43 20.52 -1.35
N ARG A 92 2.96 21.74 -1.32
CA ARG A 92 4.34 22.05 -0.93
C ARG A 92 4.28 23.15 0.11
N PHE A 93 4.91 22.91 1.25
CA PHE A 93 5.00 23.87 2.34
C PHE A 93 6.47 24.21 2.62
N SER A 94 6.72 25.40 3.15
CA SER A 94 7.99 25.68 3.82
C SER A 94 8.04 24.90 5.14
N LEU A 95 9.23 24.64 5.68
CA LEU A 95 9.35 24.05 7.02
C LEU A 95 8.68 24.91 8.10
N SER A 96 8.69 26.24 7.97
CA SER A 96 8.01 27.16 8.89
C SER A 96 6.48 27.04 8.86
N ASP A 97 5.91 26.48 7.79
CA ASP A 97 4.46 26.26 7.65
C ASP A 97 4.04 24.82 8.02
N ALA A 98 4.89 24.07 8.72
CA ALA A 98 4.59 22.68 9.09
C ALA A 98 3.25 22.51 9.82
N SER A 99 2.90 23.42 10.73
CA SER A 99 1.61 23.37 11.43
C SER A 99 0.41 23.40 10.47
N LYS A 100 0.47 24.24 9.42
CA LYS A 100 -0.58 24.32 8.40
C LYS A 100 -0.66 23.04 7.57
N ALA A 101 0.49 22.45 7.24
CA ALA A 101 0.54 21.18 6.52
C ALA A 101 -0.13 20.06 7.30
N TYR A 102 0.12 19.96 8.61
CA TYR A 102 -0.53 18.98 9.48
C TYR A 102 -2.02 19.26 9.67
N GLN A 103 -2.41 20.52 9.84
CA GLN A 103 -3.82 20.90 9.93
C GLN A 103 -4.59 20.50 8.66
N LEU A 104 -4.01 20.70 7.47
CA LEU A 104 -4.60 20.27 6.21
C LEU A 104 -4.81 18.75 6.17
N LEU A 105 -3.83 17.96 6.62
CA LEU A 105 -3.91 16.50 6.64
C LEU A 105 -4.99 15.98 7.60
N ASP A 106 -5.23 16.68 8.70
CA ASP A 106 -6.24 16.30 9.69
C ASP A 106 -7.66 16.70 9.26
N GLU A 107 -7.83 17.96 8.83
CA GLU A 107 -9.14 18.54 8.55
C GLU A 107 -9.63 18.26 7.11
N ASN A 108 -8.73 18.18 6.14
CA ASN A 108 -9.08 18.04 4.72
C ASN A 108 -8.24 16.97 3.99
N PRO A 109 -8.16 15.73 4.51
CA PRO A 109 -7.34 14.67 3.94
C PRO A 109 -7.69 14.35 2.47
N GLN A 110 -8.95 14.52 2.07
CA GLN A 110 -9.42 14.29 0.69
C GLN A 110 -8.80 15.21 -0.35
N GLU A 111 -8.26 16.36 0.06
CA GLU A 111 -7.57 17.30 -0.83
C GLU A 111 -6.09 16.93 -1.03
N THR A 112 -5.62 15.91 -0.32
CA THR A 112 -4.21 15.54 -0.27
C THR A 112 -3.94 14.17 -0.87
N ILE A 113 -2.83 14.06 -1.61
CA ILE A 113 -2.24 12.76 -1.98
C ILE A 113 -0.84 12.68 -1.37
N GLN A 114 0.03 13.64 -1.72
CA GLN A 114 1.35 13.78 -1.11
C GLN A 114 1.58 15.25 -0.76
N VAL A 115 1.88 15.48 0.52
CA VAL A 115 2.38 16.76 1.03
C VAL A 115 3.88 16.63 1.23
N ILE A 116 4.64 17.66 0.84
CA ILE A 116 6.09 17.71 1.09
C ILE A 116 6.51 19.04 1.71
N PHE A 117 7.66 19.03 2.37
CA PHE A 117 8.35 20.24 2.79
C PHE A 117 9.44 20.61 1.79
N THR A 118 9.58 21.91 1.55
CA THR A 118 10.61 22.53 0.74
C THR A 118 11.52 23.37 1.64
N TYR A 119 12.80 23.39 1.30
CA TYR A 119 13.87 24.09 1.99
C TYR A 119 14.78 24.78 0.98
#